data_AF-A0A2W0ED84-F1
#
_entry.id   AF-A0A2W0ED84-F1
#
_cell.length_a   1.000
_cell.length_b   1.000
_cell.length_c   1.000
_cell.angle_alpha   90.00
_cell.angle_beta   90.00
_cell.angle_gamma   90.00
#
_symmetry.space_group_name_H-M   'P 1'
#
loop_
_entity.id
_entity.type
_entity.pdbx_description
1 polymer ?
#
loop_
_entity_poly.entity_id
_entity_poly.type
_entity_poly.pdbx_seq_one_letter_code
_entity_poly.pdbx_strand_id
1 'polypeptide(L)'
;MTPTNRKKLVVAHSVLANAPLHEVETNRALARWLAQILGLKYGGSYDPQLHDGRDLYLLPTQTLVGAAAARQLGVKGPEDLWGGYVDHDFICTKAISHGLLNRHAHAPPGWAPLFSERVRSVVLDGLSVFSLKDARPAAEHLLYTGPIRLKPIHA
;
A
#
# COMPACT_ATOMS: atom_id res chain seq x y z
N MET A 1 19.02 -19.81 -9.82
CA MET A 1 19.43 -18.46 -9.38
C MET A 1 19.12 -17.51 -10.52
N THR A 2 18.14 -16.62 -10.36
CA THR A 2 17.84 -15.58 -11.35
C THR A 2 19.07 -14.65 -11.43
N PRO A 3 19.62 -14.37 -12.62
CA PRO A 3 20.78 -13.50 -12.74
C PRO A 3 20.41 -12.09 -12.24
N THR A 4 20.97 -11.70 -11.09
CA THR A 4 20.78 -10.35 -10.56
C THR A 4 21.48 -9.37 -11.50
N ASN A 5 20.74 -8.44 -12.09
CA ASN A 5 21.33 -7.36 -12.88
C ASN A 5 22.21 -6.50 -11.96
N ARG A 6 23.52 -6.74 -11.95
CA ARG A 6 24.49 -6.04 -11.10
C ARG A 6 24.54 -4.53 -11.31
N LYS A 7 23.87 -4.00 -12.33
CA LYS A 7 23.76 -2.55 -12.59
C LYS A 7 22.59 -1.88 -11.85
N LYS A 8 21.63 -2.65 -11.33
CA LYS A 8 20.45 -2.12 -10.63
C LYS A 8 20.84 -1.52 -9.27
N LEU A 9 20.23 -0.39 -8.92
CA LEU A 9 20.47 0.33 -7.66
C LEU A 9 19.30 0.17 -6.71
N VAL A 10 19.57 -0.17 -5.44
CA VAL A 10 18.52 -0.14 -4.40
C VAL A 10 18.39 1.27 -3.86
N VAL A 11 17.19 1.83 -3.89
CA VAL A 11 16.93 3.24 -3.54
C VAL A 11 15.80 3.35 -2.52
N ALA A 12 16.03 4.12 -1.47
CA ALA A 12 15.06 4.47 -0.43
C ALA A 12 14.13 5.58 -0.93
N HIS A 13 12.81 5.44 -0.85
CA HIS A 13 11.88 6.47 -1.33
C HIS A 13 10.88 6.88 -0.24
N SER A 14 11.13 8.01 0.42
CA SER A 14 10.12 8.63 1.27
C SER A 14 9.07 9.31 0.39
N VAL A 15 7.85 8.79 0.39
CA VAL A 15 6.76 9.30 -0.46
C VAL A 15 6.20 10.62 0.06
N LEU A 16 6.17 10.80 1.39
CA LEU A 16 5.66 12.02 2.03
C LEU A 16 6.80 13.02 2.25
N ALA A 17 6.60 14.26 1.79
CA ALA A 17 7.58 15.35 1.93
C ALA A 17 7.87 15.69 3.40
N ASN A 18 6.86 15.59 4.26
CA ASN A 18 6.94 15.89 5.70
C ASN A 18 6.94 14.61 6.55
N ALA A 19 7.42 13.49 6.02
CA ALA A 19 7.53 12.25 6.78
C ALA A 19 8.37 12.46 8.06
N PRO A 20 7.99 11.86 9.20
CA PRO A 20 8.82 11.90 10.39
C PRO A 20 10.24 11.40 10.10
N LEU A 21 11.25 12.08 10.65
CA LEU A 21 12.66 11.75 10.40
C LEU A 21 12.99 10.27 10.68
N HIS A 22 12.39 9.69 11.72
CA HIS A 22 12.62 8.29 12.06
C HIS A 22 12.09 7.31 11.00
N GLU A 23 11.01 7.64 10.28
CA GLU A 23 10.51 6.82 9.17
C GLU A 23 11.47 6.87 7.98
N VAL A 24 11.96 8.07 7.65
CA VAL A 24 12.92 8.29 6.56
C VAL A 24 14.23 7.54 6.83
N GLU A 25 14.79 7.67 8.04
CA GLU A 25 16.04 6.98 8.39
C GLU A 25 15.88 5.46 8.47
N THR A 26 14.73 4.97 8.95
CA THR A 26 14.42 3.53 8.92
C THR A 26 14.37 3.02 7.48
N ASN A 27 13.71 3.74 6.57
CA ASN A 27 13.64 3.37 5.16
C ASN A 27 15.04 3.34 4.49
N ARG A 28 15.89 4.34 4.77
CA ARG A 28 17.29 4.37 4.29
C ARG A 28 18.12 3.21 4.84
N ALA A 29 17.95 2.87 6.12
CA ALA A 29 18.63 1.74 6.74
C ALA A 29 18.20 0.40 6.10
N LEU A 30 16.90 0.21 5.90
CA LEU A 30 16.34 -0.97 5.23
C LEU A 30 16.81 -1.09 3.78
N ALA A 31 16.82 0.01 3.02
CA ALA A 31 17.29 0.00 1.64
C ALA A 31 18.78 -0.35 1.53
N ARG A 32 19.60 0.17 2.46
CA ARG A 32 21.03 -0.17 2.52
C ARG A 32 21.24 -1.65 2.84
N TRP A 33 20.51 -2.18 3.82
CA TRP A 33 20.54 -3.59 4.18
C TRP A 33 20.06 -4.49 3.04
N LEU A 34 18.98 -4.10 2.35
CA LEU A 34 18.46 -4.86 1.22
C LEU A 34 19.45 -4.90 0.05
N ALA A 35 20.15 -3.79 -0.24
CA ALA A 35 21.23 -3.77 -1.22
C ALA A 35 22.32 -4.80 -0.89
N GLN A 36 22.70 -4.93 0.38
CA GLN A 36 23.69 -5.92 0.81
C GLN A 36 23.21 -7.35 0.58
N ILE A 37 21.97 -7.67 0.96
CA ILE A 37 21.39 -9.01 0.77
C ILE A 37 21.27 -9.38 -0.71
N LEU A 38 20.85 -8.44 -1.55
CA LEU A 38 20.67 -8.67 -2.98
C LEU A 38 21.99 -8.63 -3.77
N GLY A 39 23.10 -8.24 -3.13
CA GLY A 39 24.38 -8.01 -3.83
C GLY A 39 24.33 -6.85 -4.83
N LEU A 40 23.46 -5.86 -4.57
CA LEU A 40 23.26 -4.67 -5.38
C LEU A 40 23.92 -3.45 -4.71
N LYS A 41 24.11 -2.37 -5.47
CA LYS A 41 24.63 -1.12 -4.91
C LYS A 41 23.48 -0.33 -4.29
N TYR A 42 23.73 0.26 -3.12
CA TYR A 42 22.81 1.24 -2.52
C TYR A 42 22.97 2.60 -3.22
N GLY A 43 21.86 3.13 -3.74
CA GLY A 43 21.81 4.39 -4.49
C GLY A 43 21.47 5.62 -3.65
N GLY A 44 21.17 5.46 -2.35
CA GLY A 44 20.76 6.58 -1.51
C GLY A 44 19.23 6.76 -1.47
N SER A 45 18.81 7.98 -1.15
CA SER A 45 17.40 8.38 -1.23
C SER A 45 17.02 8.71 -2.67
N TYR A 46 15.80 8.37 -3.07
CA TYR A 46 15.28 8.65 -4.41
C TYR A 46 15.27 10.15 -4.66
N ASP A 47 15.80 10.49 -5.82
CA ASP A 47 15.92 11.84 -6.36
C ASP A 47 15.67 11.71 -7.87
N PRO A 48 14.58 12.30 -8.41
CA PRO A 48 14.26 12.22 -9.82
C PRO A 48 15.40 12.68 -10.74
N GLN A 49 16.19 13.68 -10.35
CA GLN A 49 17.26 14.21 -11.19
C GLN A 49 18.47 13.27 -11.24
N LEU A 50 18.79 12.62 -10.11
CA LEU A 50 19.92 11.71 -10.02
C LEU A 50 19.61 10.30 -10.55
N HIS A 51 18.34 9.90 -10.50
CA HIS A 51 17.91 8.54 -10.80
C HIS A 51 17.12 8.39 -12.10
N ASP A 52 16.88 9.48 -12.84
CA ASP A 52 16.25 9.40 -14.15
C ASP A 52 17.02 8.45 -15.10
N GLY A 53 16.27 7.63 -15.83
CA GLY A 53 16.81 6.62 -16.74
C GLY A 53 17.65 5.49 -16.10
N ARG A 54 17.79 5.43 -14.77
CA ARG A 54 18.50 4.35 -14.07
C ARG A 54 17.61 3.13 -13.89
N ASP A 55 18.24 1.97 -13.78
CA ASP A 55 17.57 0.73 -13.37
C ASP A 55 17.53 0.65 -11.84
N LEU A 56 16.34 0.68 -11.25
CA LEU A 56 16.13 0.85 -9.81
C LEU A 56 15.43 -0.35 -9.18
N TYR A 57 15.73 -0.61 -7.92
CA TYR A 57 14.95 -1.41 -7.00
C TYR A 57 14.49 -0.51 -5.85
N LEU A 58 13.22 -0.09 -5.87
CA LEU A 58 12.69 0.93 -4.97
C LEU A 58 12.17 0.32 -3.65
N LEU A 59 12.48 0.97 -2.53
CA LEU A 59 11.79 0.80 -1.25
C LEU A 59 10.99 2.06 -0.91
N PRO A 60 9.72 2.17 -1.30
CA PRO A 60 8.89 3.27 -0.84
C PRO A 60 8.48 3.10 0.63
N THR A 61 8.29 4.20 1.34
CA THR A 61 7.70 4.19 2.70
C THR A 61 6.21 3.87 2.71
N GLN A 62 5.54 3.98 1.57
CA GLN A 62 4.11 3.73 1.39
C GLN A 62 3.87 2.82 0.19
N THR A 63 2.73 2.11 0.19
CA THR A 63 2.27 1.33 -0.98
C THR A 63 2.14 2.23 -2.20
N LEU A 64 2.61 1.78 -3.36
CA LEU A 64 2.40 2.49 -4.62
C LEU A 64 0.96 2.28 -5.10
N VAL A 65 0.28 3.38 -5.42
CA VAL A 65 -1.13 3.36 -5.83
C VAL A 65 -1.24 3.72 -7.30
N GLY A 66 -1.74 2.77 -8.09
CA GLY A 66 -2.08 2.94 -9.49
C GLY A 66 -0.89 2.90 -10.45
N ALA A 67 -1.17 2.45 -11.67
CA ALA A 67 -0.17 2.25 -12.70
C ALA A 67 0.57 3.53 -13.11
N ALA A 68 -0.07 4.70 -13.00
CA ALA A 68 0.58 5.98 -13.34
C ALA A 68 1.76 6.29 -12.40
N ALA A 69 1.56 6.17 -11.08
CA ALA A 69 2.61 6.41 -10.10
C ALA A 69 3.74 5.38 -10.23
N ALA A 70 3.40 4.09 -10.43
CA ALA A 70 4.39 3.04 -10.66
C ALA A 70 5.27 3.33 -11.89
N ARG A 71 4.65 3.72 -13.02
CA ARG A 71 5.38 4.07 -14.25
C ARG A 71 6.28 5.30 -14.10
N GLN A 72 5.83 6.33 -13.38
CA GLN A 72 6.64 7.52 -13.11
C GLN A 72 7.91 7.18 -12.31
N LEU A 73 7.86 6.15 -11.47
CA LEU A 73 9.01 5.65 -10.72
C LEU A 73 9.80 4.55 -11.47
N GLY A 74 9.41 4.22 -12.70
CA GLY A 74 10.07 3.18 -13.50
C GLY A 74 9.79 1.74 -13.04
N VAL A 75 8.82 1.52 -12.15
CA VAL A 75 8.44 0.19 -11.64
C VAL A 75 7.61 -0.55 -12.67
N LYS A 76 8.12 -1.69 -13.15
CA LYS A 76 7.47 -2.55 -14.16
C LYS A 76 6.92 -3.84 -13.56
N GLY A 77 7.44 -4.24 -12.40
CA GLY A 77 6.98 -5.45 -11.73
C GLY A 77 7.70 -5.74 -10.41
N PRO A 78 7.53 -6.95 -9.86
CA PRO A 78 8.07 -7.34 -8.55
C PRO A 78 9.59 -7.24 -8.44
N GLU A 79 10.31 -7.29 -9.57
CA GLU A 79 11.77 -7.18 -9.62
C GLU A 79 12.28 -5.73 -9.50
N ASP A 80 11.38 -4.73 -9.40
CA ASP A 80 11.72 -3.31 -9.31
C ASP A 80 11.27 -2.66 -7.97
N LEU A 81 10.56 -3.41 -7.12
CA LEU A 81 9.90 -2.87 -5.93
C LEU A 81 10.02 -3.84 -4.75
N TRP A 82 10.42 -3.31 -3.59
CA TRP A 82 10.18 -3.94 -2.30
C TRP A 82 9.12 -3.15 -1.54
N GLY A 83 7.96 -3.75 -1.36
CA GLY A 83 6.78 -3.10 -0.80
C GLY A 83 5.50 -3.58 -1.48
N GLY A 84 4.45 -2.77 -1.41
CA GLY A 84 3.16 -3.05 -2.04
C GLY A 84 2.92 -2.20 -3.28
N TYR A 85 2.17 -2.77 -4.23
CA TYR A 85 1.47 -2.07 -5.29
C TYR A 85 -0.01 -2.43 -5.23
N VAL A 86 -0.89 -1.45 -5.40
CA VAL A 86 -2.34 -1.66 -5.54
C VAL A 86 -2.90 -0.74 -6.61
N ASP A 87 -4.00 -1.14 -7.26
CA ASP A 87 -4.63 -0.29 -8.29
C ASP A 87 -5.44 0.87 -7.69
N HIS A 88 -6.01 0.67 -6.50
CA HIS A 88 -6.88 1.63 -5.83
C HIS A 88 -6.45 1.85 -4.38
N ASP A 89 -6.49 3.10 -3.93
CA ASP A 89 -5.89 3.52 -2.65
C ASP A 89 -6.53 2.84 -1.44
N PHE A 90 -7.85 2.59 -1.45
CA PHE A 90 -8.54 1.93 -0.34
C PHE A 90 -7.98 0.53 -0.03
N ILE A 91 -7.33 -0.13 -0.99
CA ILE A 91 -6.73 -1.47 -0.85
C ILE A 91 -5.51 -1.42 0.09
N CYS A 92 -4.86 -0.26 0.23
CA CYS A 92 -3.78 -0.04 1.21
C CYS A 92 -4.23 -0.20 2.66
N THR A 93 -5.55 -0.22 2.89
CA THR A 93 -6.16 -0.17 4.23
C THR A 93 -6.80 -1.50 4.62
N LYS A 94 -7.46 -1.56 5.78
CA LYS A 94 -8.23 -2.75 6.20
C LYS A 94 -9.61 -2.86 5.56
N ALA A 95 -10.00 -1.90 4.70
CA ALA A 95 -11.33 -1.87 4.08
C ALA A 95 -11.68 -3.19 3.39
N ILE A 96 -10.75 -3.78 2.63
CA ILE A 96 -11.03 -4.99 1.85
C ILE A 96 -11.39 -6.23 2.70
N SER A 97 -11.04 -6.23 3.99
CA SER A 97 -11.31 -7.38 4.87
C SER A 97 -12.78 -7.53 5.25
N HIS A 98 -13.59 -6.49 5.04
CA HIS A 98 -15.01 -6.47 5.41
C HIS A 98 -15.88 -6.07 4.22
N GLY A 99 -17.06 -6.68 4.12
CA GLY A 99 -18.05 -6.35 3.11
C GLY A 99 -18.65 -4.95 3.32
N LEU A 100 -19.39 -4.48 2.33
CA LEU A 100 -20.23 -3.29 2.48
C LEU A 100 -21.48 -3.62 3.31
N LEU A 101 -22.14 -2.58 3.83
CA LEU A 101 -23.36 -2.72 4.64
C LEU A 101 -24.43 -3.59 3.96
N ASN A 102 -24.67 -3.39 2.66
CA ASN A 102 -25.59 -4.17 1.85
C ASN A 102 -25.33 -3.93 0.35
N ARG A 103 -26.07 -4.61 -0.54
CA ARG A 103 -25.94 -4.48 -2.00
C ARG A 103 -26.24 -3.08 -2.58
N HIS A 104 -26.86 -2.20 -1.80
CA HIS A 104 -27.21 -0.83 -2.19
C HIS A 104 -26.27 0.21 -1.60
N ALA A 105 -25.31 -0.20 -0.75
CA ALA A 105 -24.30 0.68 -0.20
C ALA A 105 -23.36 1.19 -1.29
N HIS A 106 -22.79 2.37 -1.08
CA HIS A 106 -21.82 2.96 -2.00
C HIS A 106 -20.54 2.11 -2.06
N ALA A 107 -20.23 1.63 -3.26
CA ALA A 107 -18.98 0.94 -3.56
C ALA A 107 -18.06 1.88 -4.36
N PRO A 108 -16.81 2.09 -3.93
CA PRO A 108 -15.86 2.87 -4.71
C PRO A 108 -15.48 2.13 -6.01
N PRO A 109 -14.99 2.84 -7.04
CA PRO A 109 -14.45 2.21 -8.23
C PRO A 109 -13.38 1.17 -7.88
N GLY A 110 -13.47 -0.02 -8.47
CA GLY A 110 -12.55 -1.14 -8.22
C GLY A 110 -12.91 -2.04 -7.02
N TRP A 111 -14.02 -1.77 -6.31
CA TRP A 111 -14.47 -2.63 -5.22
C TRP A 111 -14.81 -4.05 -5.70
N ALA A 112 -14.25 -5.06 -5.04
CA ALA A 112 -14.51 -6.47 -5.31
C ALA A 112 -14.96 -7.18 -4.02
N PRO A 113 -16.19 -7.73 -3.96
CA PRO A 113 -16.73 -8.30 -2.72
C PRO A 113 -16.07 -9.64 -2.32
N LEU A 114 -15.56 -10.37 -3.31
CA LEU A 114 -15.12 -11.76 -3.17
C LEU A 114 -14.01 -11.98 -2.12
N PHE A 115 -13.11 -11.02 -1.94
CA PHE A 115 -12.05 -11.15 -0.92
C PHE A 115 -12.65 -11.14 0.49
N SER A 116 -13.53 -10.17 0.78
CA SER A 116 -14.22 -10.08 2.07
C SER A 116 -15.08 -11.30 2.39
N GLU A 117 -15.72 -11.89 1.37
CA GLU A 117 -16.49 -13.14 1.52
C GLU A 117 -15.60 -14.32 1.90
N ARG A 118 -14.43 -14.45 1.26
CA ARG A 118 -13.50 -15.56 1.48
C ARG A 118 -12.82 -15.51 2.85
N VAL A 119 -12.55 -14.31 3.38
CA VAL A 119 -11.86 -14.16 4.66
C VAL A 119 -12.79 -14.04 5.86
N ARG A 120 -14.12 -14.06 5.64
CA ARG A 120 -15.13 -13.81 6.68
C ARG A 120 -14.97 -14.68 7.93
N SER A 121 -14.57 -15.94 7.79
CA SER A 121 -14.41 -16.86 8.93
C SER A 121 -13.15 -16.65 9.77
N VAL A 122 -12.21 -15.81 9.31
CA VAL A 122 -10.91 -15.57 9.95
C VAL A 122 -10.68 -14.10 10.31
N VAL A 123 -11.73 -13.27 10.23
CA VAL A 123 -11.73 -11.87 10.65
C VAL A 123 -12.86 -11.64 11.65
N LEU A 124 -12.75 -10.61 12.47
CA LEU A 124 -13.84 -10.18 13.35
C LEU A 124 -15.01 -9.62 12.52
N ASP A 125 -16.20 -9.59 13.09
CA ASP A 125 -17.34 -8.91 12.45
C ASP A 125 -17.03 -7.43 12.24
N GLY A 126 -17.40 -6.93 11.06
CA GLY A 126 -17.10 -5.57 10.65
C GLY A 126 -17.68 -5.25 9.28
N LEU A 127 -17.72 -3.96 8.97
CA LEU A 127 -18.22 -3.41 7.70
C LEU A 127 -17.26 -2.33 7.19
N SER A 128 -17.22 -2.19 5.87
CA SER A 128 -16.56 -1.09 5.18
C SER A 128 -17.61 -0.13 4.63
N VAL A 129 -17.38 1.18 4.80
CA VAL A 129 -18.30 2.23 4.39
C VAL A 129 -17.54 3.36 3.71
N PHE A 130 -18.02 3.76 2.53
CA PHE A 130 -17.40 4.81 1.70
C PHE A 130 -18.30 6.04 1.54
N SER A 131 -19.40 6.10 2.29
CA SER A 131 -20.30 7.25 2.29
C SER A 131 -20.83 7.51 3.70
N LEU A 132 -21.10 8.78 4.01
CA LEU A 132 -21.72 9.16 5.28
C LEU A 132 -23.11 8.53 5.44
N LYS A 133 -23.84 8.38 4.33
CA LYS A 133 -25.18 7.77 4.29
C LYS A 133 -25.16 6.31 4.74
N ASP A 134 -24.12 5.56 4.37
CA ASP A 134 -23.97 4.16 4.77
C ASP A 134 -23.29 4.01 6.15
N ALA A 135 -22.47 4.98 6.56
CA ALA A 135 -21.73 4.94 7.82
C ALA A 135 -22.63 4.90 9.05
N ARG A 136 -23.69 5.72 9.10
CA ARG A 136 -24.63 5.73 10.24
C ARG A 136 -25.34 4.39 10.44
N PRO A 137 -26.07 3.83 9.46
CA PRO A 137 -26.76 2.55 9.65
C PRO A 137 -25.80 1.38 9.88
N ALA A 138 -24.59 1.40 9.31
CA ALA A 138 -23.55 0.40 9.61
C ALA A 138 -23.08 0.46 11.07
N ALA A 139 -22.83 1.67 11.59
CA ALA A 139 -22.46 1.85 12.98
C ALA A 139 -23.60 1.44 13.93
N GLU A 140 -24.84 1.84 13.64
CA GLU A 140 -26.03 1.44 14.42
C GLU A 140 -26.14 -0.09 14.47
N HIS A 141 -26.02 -0.78 13.32
CA HIS A 141 -26.06 -2.23 13.24
C HIS A 141 -24.98 -2.92 14.09
N LEU A 142 -23.73 -2.47 13.97
CA LEU A 142 -22.61 -3.08 14.71
C LEU A 142 -22.67 -2.77 16.21
N LEU A 143 -23.14 -1.59 16.61
CA LEU A 143 -23.22 -1.18 18.02
C LEU A 143 -24.20 -2.02 18.85
N TYR A 144 -25.20 -2.65 18.21
CA TYR A 144 -26.07 -3.63 18.91
C TYR A 144 -25.30 -4.85 19.42
N THR A 145 -24.15 -5.18 18.81
CA THR A 145 -23.30 -6.31 19.20
C THR A 145 -22.21 -5.93 20.20
N GLY A 146 -22.01 -4.63 20.46
CA GLY A 146 -21.04 -4.11 21.42
C GLY A 146 -20.22 -2.93 20.87
N PRO A 147 -19.18 -2.51 21.61
CA PRO A 147 -18.30 -1.42 21.19
C PRO A 147 -17.62 -1.72 19.85
N ILE A 148 -17.53 -0.70 18.99
CA ILE A 148 -16.91 -0.82 17.67
C ILE A 148 -15.58 -0.06 17.62
N ARG A 149 -14.63 -0.56 16.83
CA ARG A 149 -13.37 0.11 16.53
C ARG A 149 -13.42 0.70 15.13
N LEU A 150 -13.17 1.99 15.02
CA LEU A 150 -13.07 2.66 13.73
C LEU A 150 -11.64 2.58 13.18
N LYS A 151 -11.55 2.34 11.88
CA LYS A 151 -10.31 2.42 11.11
C LYS A 151 -10.51 3.39 9.96
N PRO A 152 -9.67 4.42 9.83
CA PRO A 152 -9.67 5.26 8.64
C PRO A 152 -9.41 4.39 7.40
N ILE A 153 -10.10 4.75 6.32
CA ILE A 153 -9.90 4.21 4.99
C ILE A 153 -9.56 5.37 4.05
N HIS A 154 -9.02 5.06 2.89
CA HIS A 154 -8.84 6.05 1.81
C HIS A 154 -10.07 5.93 0.91
N ALA A 155 -11.02 6.87 1.05
CA ALA A 155 -12.34 6.84 0.40
C ALA A 155 -12.42 7.80 -0.79
#